data_AF-A0A950SX87-F1
#
_entry.id   AF-A0A950SX87-F1
#
_cell.length_a   1.000
_cell.length_b   1.000
_cell.length_c   1.000
_cell.angle_alpha   90.00
_cell.angle_beta   90.00
_cell.angle_gamma   90.00
#
_symmetry.space_group_name_H-M   'P 1'
#
loop_
_entity.id
_entity.type
_entity.pdbx_description
1 polymer ?
#
loop_
_entity_poly.entity_id
_entity_poly.type
_entity_poly.pdbx_seq_one_letter_code
_entity_poly.pdbx_strand_id
1 'polypeptide(L)' 'MSMAESEVMRLMQQITAEYTAAKAGLSGLALGTAQHTFITARLENIGRCQEQLSALVGKEQAVKLVVETIEHADVTE' A
#
# COMPACT_ATOMS: atom_id res chain seq x y z
N MET A 1 -5.16 -19.41 12.40
CA MET A 1 -5.11 -18.44 11.29
C MET A 1 -6.27 -18.74 10.36
N SER A 2 -7.22 -17.82 10.26
CA SER A 2 -8.36 -17.96 9.34
C SER A 2 -7.98 -17.52 7.92
N MET A 3 -8.75 -17.93 6.91
CA MET A 3 -8.56 -17.46 5.53
C MET A 3 -8.63 -15.93 5.44
N ALA A 4 -9.50 -15.30 6.23
CA ALA A 4 -9.64 -13.84 6.29
C ALA A 4 -8.38 -13.17 6.88
N GLU A 5 -7.82 -13.72 7.96
CA GLU A 5 -6.57 -13.20 8.54
C GLU A 5 -5.39 -13.32 7.57
N SER A 6 -5.27 -14.45 6.87
CA SER A 6 -4.23 -14.65 5.87
C SER A 6 -4.35 -13.64 4.72
N GLU A 7 -5.57 -13.35 4.28
CA GLU A 7 -5.81 -12.40 3.20
C GLU A 7 -5.54 -10.96 3.64
N VAL A 8 -5.91 -10.60 4.87
CA VAL A 8 -5.57 -9.30 5.48
C VAL A 8 -4.04 -9.12 5.52
N MET A 9 -3.29 -10.12 5.99
CA MET A 9 -1.82 -10.03 6.01
C MET A 9 -1.22 -9.90 4.60
N ARG A 10 -1.75 -10.65 3.62
CA ARG A 10 -1.32 -10.55 2.22
C ARG A 10 -1.53 -9.14 1.67
N LEU A 11 -2.70 -8.54 1.93
CA LEU A 11 -3.03 -7.18 1.51
C LEU A 11 -2.14 -6.14 2.18
N MET A 12 -1.86 -6.28 3.48
CA MET A 12 -0.93 -5.39 4.19
C MET A 12 0.48 -5.45 3.60
N GLN A 13 1.01 -6.66 3.35
CA GLN A 13 2.32 -6.83 2.69
C GLN A 13 2.35 -6.17 1.31
N GLN A 14 1.27 -6.32 0.54
CA GLN A 14 1.15 -5.68 -0.78
C GLN A 14 1.14 -4.15 -0.64
N ILE A 15 0.40 -3.58 0.30
CA ILE A 15 0.38 -2.13 0.56
C ILE A 15 1.79 -1.62 0.89
N THR A 16 2.53 -2.29 1.78
CA THR A 16 3.91 -1.93 2.09
C THR A 16 4.78 -1.92 0.83
N ALA A 17 4.72 -2.98 0.01
CA ALA A 17 5.53 -3.09 -1.20
C ALA A 17 5.21 -1.98 -2.23
N GLU A 18 3.92 -1.69 -2.44
CA GLU A 18 3.49 -0.63 -3.35
C GLU A 18 3.91 0.76 -2.84
N TYR A 19 3.80 0.98 -1.53
CA TYR A 19 4.22 2.24 -0.90
C TYR A 19 5.74 2.46 -1.00
N THR A 20 6.54 1.45 -0.64
CA THR A 20 8.00 1.50 -0.77
C THR A 20 8.42 1.73 -2.23
N ALA A 21 7.76 1.06 -3.18
CA ALA A 21 8.01 1.29 -4.61
C ALA A 21 7.67 2.72 -5.03
N ALA A 22 6.52 3.26 -4.62
CA ALA A 22 6.14 4.65 -4.90
C ALA A 22 7.17 5.64 -4.33
N LYS A 23 7.63 5.41 -3.10
CA LYS A 23 8.64 6.24 -2.42
C LYS A 23 10.00 6.17 -3.11
N ALA A 24 10.47 4.98 -3.48
CA ALA A 24 11.68 4.82 -4.30
C ALA A 24 11.53 5.47 -5.68
N GLY A 25 10.30 5.49 -6.21
CA GLY A 25 9.94 6.23 -7.41
C GLY A 25 10.25 7.72 -7.31
N LEU A 26 10.16 8.34 -6.12
CA LEU A 26 10.47 9.77 -5.90
C LEU A 26 11.98 10.07 -5.95
N SER A 27 12.83 9.10 -5.64
CA SER A 27 14.30 9.24 -5.64
C SER A 27 14.99 8.57 -6.85
N GLY A 28 14.23 7.88 -7.70
CA GLY A 28 14.73 7.13 -8.86
C GLY A 28 15.09 7.97 -10.09
N LEU A 29 15.93 7.39 -10.97
CA LEU A 29 16.59 8.04 -12.13
C LEU A 29 15.69 8.35 -13.34
N ALA A 30 14.36 8.22 -13.23
CA ALA A 30 13.45 8.54 -14.34
C ALA A 30 13.05 10.03 -14.29
N LEU A 31 13.63 10.86 -15.16
CA LEU A 31 13.20 12.27 -15.28
C LEU A 31 11.82 12.35 -15.96
N GLY A 32 10.80 12.83 -15.25
CA GLY A 32 9.55 13.34 -15.83
C GLY A 32 8.33 12.42 -15.76
N THR A 33 7.54 12.35 -16.85
CA THR A 33 6.20 11.72 -16.87
C THR A 33 6.20 10.23 -16.53
N ALA A 34 7.26 9.49 -16.85
CA ALA A 34 7.41 8.08 -16.52
C ALA A 34 7.43 7.84 -14.98
N GLN A 35 8.00 8.77 -14.22
CA GLN A 35 8.03 8.73 -12.76
C GLN A 35 6.63 8.92 -12.17
N HIS A 36 5.88 9.91 -12.67
CA HIS A 36 4.52 10.16 -12.25
C HIS A 36 3.59 9.00 -12.58
N THR A 37 3.64 8.47 -13.81
CA THR A 37 2.83 7.29 -14.18
C THR A 37 3.14 6.09 -13.30
N PHE A 38 4.42 5.86 -12.98
CA PHE A 38 4.82 4.80 -12.08
C PHE A 38 4.25 5.01 -10.67
N ILE A 39 4.45 6.18 -10.07
CA ILE A 39 3.95 6.49 -8.71
C ILE A 39 2.42 6.40 -8.65
N THR A 40 1.72 6.96 -9.64
CA THR A 40 0.26 6.90 -9.72
C THR A 40 -0.23 5.45 -9.75
N ALA A 41 0.36 4.59 -10.58
CA ALA A 41 -0.02 3.18 -10.64
C ALA A 41 0.16 2.45 -9.29
N ARG A 42 1.21 2.80 -8.53
CA ARG A 42 1.45 2.24 -7.18
C ARG A 42 0.40 2.71 -6.17
N LEU A 43 0.08 3.99 -6.18
CA LEU A 43 -0.95 4.55 -5.29
C LEU A 43 -2.36 4.00 -5.62
N GLU A 44 -2.69 3.81 -6.90
CA GLU A 44 -3.92 3.15 -7.31
C GLU A 44 -4.01 1.70 -6.82
N ASN A 45 -2.89 0.96 -6.81
CA ASN A 45 -2.83 -0.38 -6.25
C ASN A 45 -3.09 -0.39 -4.74
N ILE A 46 -2.56 0.57 -4.00
CA ILE A 46 -2.86 0.74 -2.57
C ILE A 46 -4.36 0.98 -2.36
N GLY A 47 -4.97 1.85 -3.18
CA GLY A 47 -6.42 2.08 -3.14
C GLY A 47 -7.24 0.81 -3.35
N ARG A 48 -6.87 -0.02 -4.34
CA ARG A 48 -7.53 -1.32 -4.57
C ARG A 48 -7.36 -2.28 -3.38
N CYS A 49 -6.17 -2.32 -2.77
CA CYS A 49 -5.93 -3.13 -1.58
C CYS A 49 -6.79 -2.65 -0.39
N GLN A 50 -6.94 -1.33 -0.22
CA GLN A 50 -7.79 -0.73 0.82
C GLN A 50 -9.27 -1.10 0.63
N GLU A 51 -9.77 -1.09 -0.61
CA GLU A 51 -11.14 -1.53 -0.92
C GLU A 51 -11.35 -3.00 -0.57
N GLN A 52 -10.39 -3.87 -0.89
CA GLN A 52 -10.42 -5.29 -0.54
C GLN A 52 -10.36 -5.51 0.98
N LEU A 53 -9.49 -4.79 1.68
CA LEU A 53 -9.42 -4.77 3.15
C LEU A 53 -10.75 -4.32 3.75
N SER A 54 -11.37 -3.29 3.19
CA SER A 54 -12.66 -2.76 3.67
C SER A 54 -13.78 -3.81 3.59
N ALA A 55 -13.74 -4.70 2.60
CA ALA A 55 -14.68 -5.81 2.48
C ALA A 55 -14.45 -6.91 3.54
N LEU A 56 -13.23 -7.05 4.06
CA LEU A 56 -12.87 -8.09 5.03
C LEU A 56 -13.01 -7.63 6.48
N VAL A 57 -12.60 -6.40 6.79
CA VAL A 57 -12.51 -5.90 8.18
C VAL A 57 -13.41 -4.68 8.45
N GLY A 58 -14.10 -4.18 7.43
CA GLY A 58 -14.87 -2.94 7.50
C GLY A 58 -14.02 -1.71 7.17
N LYS A 59 -14.68 -0.65 6.67
CA LYS A 59 -14.01 0.55 6.14
C LYS A 59 -13.11 1.26 7.16
N GLU A 60 -13.59 1.44 8.39
CA GLU A 60 -12.86 2.16 9.43
C GLU A 60 -11.60 1.40 9.85
N GLN A 61 -11.71 0.08 10.05
CA GLN A 61 -10.58 -0.77 10.39
C GLN A 61 -9.58 -0.88 9.22
N ALA A 62 -10.06 -0.92 7.97
CA ALA A 62 -9.21 -0.94 6.80
C ALA A 62 -8.36 0.34 6.70
N VAL A 63 -8.96 1.52 6.86
CA VAL A 63 -8.23 2.80 6.88
C VAL A 63 -7.15 2.79 7.97
N LYS A 64 -7.50 2.38 9.19
CA LYS A 64 -6.55 2.31 10.30
C LYS A 64 -5.37 1.38 9.99
N LEU A 65 -5.64 0.18 9.47
CA LEU A 65 -4.58 -0.77 9.09
C LEU A 65 -3.67 -0.22 7.98
N VAL A 66 -4.23 0.47 6.98
CA VAL A 66 -3.42 1.08 5.91
C VAL A 66 -2.51 2.17 6.48
N VAL A 67 -3.04 3.06 7.33
CA VAL A 67 -2.25 4.12 7.97
C VAL A 67 -1.13 3.52 8.82
N GLU A 68 -1.44 2.57 9.71
CA GLU A 68 -0.44 1.88 10.53
C GLU A 68 0.63 1.20 9.65
N THR A 69 0.22 0.54 8.56
CA THR A 69 1.16 -0.13 7.63
C THR A 69 2.12 0.86 6.98
N ILE A 70 1.61 2.03 6.55
CA ILE A 70 2.41 3.08 5.92
C ILE A 70 3.35 3.74 6.93
N GLU A 71 2.85 4.09 8.12
CA GLU A 71 3.65 4.67 9.20
C GLU A 71 4.80 3.75 9.60
N HIS A 72 4.54 2.44 9.73
CA HIS A 72 5.60 1.46 10.01
C HIS A 72 6.64 1.36 8.89
N ALA A 73 6.23 1.47 7.63
CA ALA A 73 7.13 1.47 6.48
C ALA A 73 8.01 2.74 6.41
N ASP A 74 7.55 3.87 6.94
CA ASP A 74 8.34 5.11 7.00
C ASP A 74 9.35 5.15 8.15
N VAL A 75 9.07 4.47 9.27
CA VAL A 75 9.97 4.41 10.44
C VAL A 75 11.12 3.42 10.25
N THR A 76 11.06 2.56 9.22
CA THR A 76 12.08 1.53 8.96
C THR A 76 13.22 1.96 8.02
N GLU A 77 13.29 3.26 7.67
CA GLU A 77 14.42 3.89 6.94
C GLU A 77 15.47 4.53 7.88
#